data_AF-A0A5Q4TCP5-F1
#
_entry.id   AF-A0A5Q4TCP5-F1
#
_cell.length_a   1.000
_cell.length_b   1.000
_cell.length_c   1.000
_cell.angle_alpha   90.00
_cell.angle_beta   90.00
_cell.angle_gamma   90.00
#
_symmetry.space_group_name_H-M   'P 1'
#
loop_
_entity.id
_entity.type
_entity.pdbx_description
1 polymer ?
#
loop_
_entity_poly.entity_id
_entity_poly.type
_entity_poly.pdbx_seq_one_letter_code
_entity_poly.pdbx_strand_id
1 'polypeptide(L)'
;MIIFGTKGYLYQLAILTLVCGHCGNPSAHTLRKRVTKFTLFFVPLFPFSTKYATQCTFCGAEQQITSAQAEQLQLQAAGGQAQGGQQYGQGQAAGQGGQPGGQNPYQH
;
A
#
# COMPACT_ATOMS: atom_id res chain seq x y z
N MET A 1 -13.67 -8.54 1.01
CA MET A 1 -13.84 -7.67 -0.17
C MET A 1 -15.03 -8.18 -0.97
N ILE A 2 -15.86 -7.30 -1.54
CA ILE A 2 -17.02 -7.71 -2.36
C ILE A 2 -16.66 -7.47 -3.83
N ILE A 3 -16.80 -8.49 -4.67
CA ILE A 3 -16.67 -8.37 -6.13
C ILE A 3 -18.06 -8.58 -6.73
N PHE A 4 -18.48 -7.65 -7.58
CA PHE A 4 -19.74 -7.74 -8.31
C PHE A 4 -19.52 -7.75 -9.82
N GLY A 5 -20.45 -8.36 -10.54
CA GLY A 5 -20.43 -8.43 -12.00
C GLY A 5 -21.80 -8.78 -12.56
N THR A 6 -21.94 -8.71 -13.87
CA THR A 6 -23.16 -9.14 -14.57
C THR A 6 -22.81 -10.08 -15.70
N LYS A 7 -23.55 -11.19 -15.82
CA LYS A 7 -23.42 -12.14 -16.92
C LYS A 7 -24.66 -12.11 -17.79
N GLY A 8 -24.47 -11.76 -19.06
CA GLY A 8 -25.50 -11.80 -20.08
C GLY A 8 -25.65 -13.21 -20.69
N TYR A 9 -26.88 -13.63 -20.88
CA TYR A 9 -27.26 -14.85 -21.59
C TYR A 9 -28.21 -14.47 -22.73
N LEU A 10 -28.02 -15.07 -23.91
CA LEU A 10 -28.90 -14.94 -25.04
C LEU A 10 -29.49 -16.31 -25.35
N TYR A 11 -30.82 -16.41 -25.29
CA TYR A 11 -31.56 -17.60 -25.65
C TYR A 11 -32.31 -17.34 -26.95
N GLN A 12 -32.12 -18.20 -27.94
CA GLN A 12 -32.97 -18.19 -29.13
C GLN A 12 -34.19 -19.06 -28.83
N LEU A 13 -35.36 -18.42 -28.77
CA LEU A 13 -36.61 -19.06 -28.36
C LEU A 13 -37.33 -19.71 -29.56
N ALA A 14 -37.34 -19.01 -30.69
CA ALA A 14 -38.00 -19.47 -31.91
C ALA A 14 -37.43 -18.76 -33.14
N ILE A 15 -37.73 -19.30 -34.31
CA ILE A 15 -37.59 -18.63 -35.60
C ILE A 15 -38.99 -18.57 -36.22
N LEU A 16 -39.45 -17.39 -36.57
CA LEU A 16 -40.81 -17.14 -37.04
C LEU A 16 -40.76 -16.37 -38.36
N THR A 17 -41.64 -16.68 -39.31
CA THR A 17 -41.77 -15.86 -40.52
C THR A 17 -42.72 -14.71 -40.24
N LEU A 18 -42.20 -13.49 -40.21
CA LEU A 18 -42.94 -12.27 -39.93
C LEU A 18 -42.70 -11.26 -41.06
N VAL A 19 -43.67 -10.38 -41.29
CA VAL A 19 -43.45 -9.22 -42.15
C VAL A 19 -42.54 -8.23 -41.41
N CYS A 20 -41.38 -7.93 -42.00
CA CYS A 20 -40.43 -7.02 -41.38
C CYS A 20 -41.02 -5.61 -41.29
N GLY A 21 -41.07 -5.04 -40.08
CA GLY A 21 -41.61 -3.69 -39.84
C GLY A 21 -40.82 -2.56 -40.50
N HIS A 22 -39.66 -2.84 -41.09
CA HIS A 22 -38.85 -1.87 -41.83
C HIS A 22 -39.04 -2.00 -43.35
N CYS A 23 -38.89 -3.20 -43.92
CA CYS A 23 -38.91 -3.39 -45.39
C CYS A 23 -40.21 -3.99 -45.95
N GLY A 24 -41.16 -4.38 -45.11
CA GLY A 24 -42.47 -4.90 -45.53
C GLY A 24 -42.47 -6.31 -46.13
N ASN A 25 -41.32 -6.97 -46.19
CA ASN A 25 -41.21 -8.33 -46.75
C ASN A 25 -41.37 -9.41 -45.66
N PRO A 26 -42.07 -10.52 -45.95
CA PRO A 26 -42.11 -11.69 -45.07
C PRO A 26 -40.73 -12.34 -45.03
N SER A 27 -40.17 -12.45 -43.82
CA SER A 27 -38.82 -12.98 -43.60
C SER A 27 -38.73 -13.74 -42.28
N ALA A 28 -37.69 -14.56 -42.11
CA ALA A 28 -37.46 -15.29 -40.87
C ALA A 28 -36.83 -14.38 -39.81
N HIS A 29 -37.54 -14.18 -38.70
CA HIS A 29 -37.10 -13.42 -37.54
C HIS A 29 -36.77 -14.37 -36.38
N THR A 30 -35.60 -14.19 -35.77
CA THR A 30 -35.24 -14.94 -34.56
C THR A 30 -35.77 -14.23 -33.32
N LEU A 31 -36.62 -14.90 -32.56
CA LEU A 31 -37.06 -14.42 -31.26
C LEU A 31 -35.97 -14.74 -30.24
N ARG A 32 -35.31 -13.71 -29.71
CA ARG A 32 -34.22 -13.85 -28.73
C ARG A 32 -34.60 -13.25 -27.39
N LYS A 33 -34.39 -14.01 -26.32
CA LYS A 33 -34.49 -13.53 -24.94
C LYS A 33 -33.11 -13.23 -24.40
N ARG A 34 -32.87 -11.98 -24.00
CA ARG A 34 -31.66 -11.58 -23.28
C ARG A 34 -31.95 -11.63 -21.78
N VAL A 35 -31.11 -12.34 -21.03
CA VAL A 35 -31.19 -12.43 -19.57
C VAL A 35 -29.86 -11.95 -19.00
N THR A 36 -29.90 -10.93 -18.15
CA THR A 36 -28.72 -10.46 -17.43
C THR A 36 -28.82 -10.91 -15.99
N LYS A 37 -27.86 -11.70 -15.53
CA LYS A 37 -27.78 -12.17 -14.13
C LYS A 37 -26.74 -11.34 -13.38
N PHE A 38 -27.12 -10.77 -12.25
CA PHE A 38 -26.17 -10.18 -11.32
C PHE A 38 -25.43 -11.30 -10.58
N THR A 39 -24.12 -11.16 -10.43
CA THR A 39 -23.25 -12.11 -9.71
C THR A 39 -22.50 -11.37 -8.63
N LEU A 40 -22.53 -11.90 -7.41
CA LEU A 40 -21.83 -11.35 -6.25
C LEU A 40 -20.97 -12.43 -5.62
N PHE A 41 -19.68 -12.13 -5.45
CA PHE A 41 -18.71 -13.01 -4.81
C PHE A 41 -18.17 -12.33 -3.56
N PHE A 42 -18.32 -13.02 -2.43
CA PHE A 42 -17.69 -12.62 -1.18
C PHE A 42 -16.33 -13.30 -1.08
N VAL A 43 -15.25 -12.56 -1.34
CA VAL A 43 -13.88 -13.09 -1.24
C VAL A 43 -13.32 -12.71 0.13
N PRO A 44 -13.18 -13.68 1.05
CA PRO A 44 -12.52 -13.44 2.33
C PRO A 44 -11.01 -13.38 2.09
N LEU A 45 -10.46 -12.16 2.07
CA LEU A 45 -9.02 -11.95 2.18
C LEU A 45 -8.70 -11.78 3.65
N PHE A 46 -8.42 -12.90 4.34
CA PHE A 46 -7.87 -12.86 5.68
C PHE A 46 -6.34 -12.77 5.59
N PRO A 47 -5.69 -11.88 6.35
CA PRO A 47 -4.24 -11.87 6.44
C PRO A 47 -3.78 -13.19 7.06
N PHE A 48 -2.90 -13.91 6.35
CA PHE A 48 -2.42 -15.22 6.82
C PHE A 48 -1.16 -15.12 7.69
N SER A 49 -0.33 -14.10 7.48
CA SER A 49 0.87 -13.86 8.31
C SER A 49 1.22 -12.39 8.36
N THR A 50 1.70 -11.93 9.51
CA THR A 50 2.29 -10.60 9.68
C THR A 50 3.77 -10.75 10.02
N LYS A 51 4.64 -10.04 9.31
CA LYS A 51 6.09 -9.96 9.57
C LYS A 51 6.46 -8.50 9.74
N TYR A 52 7.41 -8.22 10.61
CA TYR A 52 7.88 -6.88 10.90
C TYR A 52 9.34 -6.78 10.49
N ALA A 53 9.72 -5.71 9.81
CA ALA A 53 11.10 -5.44 9.44
C ALA A 53 11.42 -3.96 9.63
N THR A 54 12.68 -3.68 9.93
CA THR A 54 13.24 -2.32 9.89
C THR A 54 14.08 -2.16 8.63
N GLN A 55 13.95 -1.03 7.95
CA GLN A 55 14.72 -0.73 6.74
C GLN A 55 15.65 0.47 6.99
N CYS A 56 16.92 0.33 6.63
CA CYS A 56 17.87 1.43 6.66
C CYS A 56 17.57 2.40 5.49
N THR A 57 17.34 3.67 5.80
CA THR A 57 17.05 4.70 4.78
C THR A 57 18.26 5.11 3.95
N PHE A 58 19.48 4.79 4.40
CA PHE A 58 20.71 5.14 3.68
C PHE A 58 21.12 4.08 2.65
N CYS A 59 21.15 2.80 3.05
CA CYS A 59 21.62 1.71 2.19
C CYS A 59 20.53 0.71 1.79
N GLY A 60 19.30 0.83 2.30
CA GLY A 60 18.17 -0.05 1.98
C GLY A 60 18.20 -1.43 2.65
N ALA A 61 19.20 -1.72 3.50
CA ALA A 61 19.28 -2.99 4.20
C ALA A 61 18.06 -3.22 5.12
N GLU A 62 17.47 -4.41 5.05
CA GLU A 62 16.32 -4.82 5.85
C GLU A 62 16.69 -5.86 6.90
N GLN A 63 16.15 -5.69 8.11
CA GLN A 63 16.29 -6.65 9.19
C GLN A 63 14.91 -7.01 9.72
N GLN A 64 14.58 -8.31 9.72
CA GLN A 64 13.36 -8.83 10.33
C GLN A 64 13.42 -8.68 11.85
N ILE A 65 12.33 -8.23 12.46
CA ILE A 65 12.19 -8.01 13.89
C ILE A 65 10.93 -8.70 14.41
N THR A 66 10.88 -8.91 15.73
CA THR A 66 9.70 -9.52 16.37
C THR A 66 8.57 -8.49 16.51
N SER A 67 7.34 -8.97 16.72
CA SER A 67 6.19 -8.08 17.00
C SER A 67 6.40 -7.22 18.25
N ALA A 68 6.99 -7.79 19.30
CA ALA A 68 7.30 -7.06 20.53
C ALA A 68 8.31 -5.92 20.30
N GLN A 69 9.36 -6.18 19.52
CA GLN A 69 10.32 -5.14 19.14
C GLN A 69 9.65 -4.05 18.28
N ALA A 70 8.77 -4.44 17.36
CA ALA A 70 8.04 -3.48 16.52
C ALA A 70 7.13 -2.57 17.37
N GLU A 71 6.42 -3.12 18.35
CA GLU A 71 5.56 -2.36 19.26
C GLU A 71 6.37 -1.39 20.14
N GLN A 72 7.50 -1.85 20.68
CA GLN A 72 8.42 -0.99 21.44
C GLN A 72 8.95 0.18 20.59
N LEU A 73 9.38 -0.09 19.35
CA LEU A 73 9.86 0.94 18.42
C LEU A 73 8.73 1.93 18.05
N GLN A 74 7.50 1.44 17.89
CA GLN A 74 6.34 2.29 17.60
C GLN A 74 5.98 3.22 18.77
N LEU A 75 6.02 2.71 20.01
CA LEU A 75 5.82 3.52 21.22
C LEU A 75 6.93 4.58 21.38
N GLN A 76 8.18 4.23 21.10
CA GLN A 76 9.29 5.18 21.15
C GLN A 76 9.15 6.30 20.10
N ALA A 77 8.66 5.98 18.90
CA ALA A 77 8.34 6.97 17.88
C ALA A 77 7.17 7.89 18.29
N ALA A 78 6.13 7.32 18.92
CA ALA A 78 4.98 8.08 19.40
C ALA A 78 5.33 9.00 20.59
N GLY A 79 6.27 8.59 21.45
CA GLY A 79 6.79 9.41 22.55
C GLY A 79 7.83 10.46 22.12
N GLY A 80 8.23 10.47 20.85
CA GLY A 80 9.34 11.25 20.30
C GLY A 80 8.93 12.46 19.47
N GLN A 81 8.00 13.28 19.95
CA GLN A 81 7.85 14.68 19.48
C GLN A 81 7.96 15.66 20.65
N ALA A 82 9.10 15.62 21.36
CA ALA A 82 9.46 16.67 22.32
C ALA A 82 10.97 16.74 22.57
N GLN A 83 11.84 16.58 21.56
CA GLN A 83 13.25 17.00 21.69
C GLN A 83 13.93 17.16 20.33
N GLY A 84 13.51 18.20 19.60
CA GLY A 84 14.12 18.59 18.33
C GLY A 84 14.09 20.10 18.14
N GLY A 85 14.24 20.85 19.23
CA GLY A 85 14.20 22.31 19.24
C GLY A 85 15.30 22.87 20.13
N GLN A 86 16.40 23.25 19.48
CA GLN A 86 17.32 24.32 19.86
C GLN A 86 18.00 24.24 21.23
N GLN A 87 19.27 23.85 21.23
CA GLN A 87 20.27 24.48 22.10
C GLN A 87 21.61 24.61 21.37
N TYR A 88 21.61 25.43 20.32
CA TYR A 88 22.82 26.10 19.86
C TYR A 88 22.92 27.42 20.63
N GLY A 89 23.93 27.53 21.49
CA GLY A 89 24.38 28.80 22.07
C GLY A 89 23.96 29.07 23.52
N GLN A 90 24.84 28.75 24.46
CA GLN A 90 25.15 29.67 25.57
C GLN A 90 26.53 29.35 26.13
N GLY A 91 27.47 30.27 25.93
CA GLY A 91 28.82 30.17 26.46
C GLY A 91 28.84 30.41 27.96
N GLN A 92 29.78 29.76 28.65
CA GLN A 92 30.27 30.18 29.95
C GLN A 92 31.76 29.84 30.04
N ALA A 93 32.54 30.91 30.10
CA ALA A 93 33.96 30.93 30.31
C ALA A 93 34.32 30.55 31.77
N ALA A 94 35.59 30.20 31.94
CA ALA A 94 36.41 30.18 33.15
C ALA A 94 36.74 28.77 33.69
N GLY A 95 38.04 28.42 33.60
CA GLY A 95 38.61 27.26 34.27
C GLY A 95 39.98 26.87 33.74
N GLN A 96 40.99 27.67 34.05
CA GLN A 96 42.41 27.39 33.81
C GLN A 96 42.85 26.08 34.49
N GLY A 97 43.55 25.22 33.76
CA GLY A 97 44.27 24.06 34.28
C GLY A 97 45.27 23.57 33.23
N GLY A 98 46.56 23.69 33.54
CA GLY A 98 47.65 23.71 32.55
C GLY A 98 47.95 22.38 31.86
N GLN A 99 48.58 22.49 30.69
CA GLN A 99 49.10 21.37 29.93
C GLN A 99 50.57 21.66 29.56
N PRO A 100 51.54 20.85 30.01
CA PRO A 100 52.95 21.03 29.65
C PRO A 100 53.19 20.53 28.22
N GLY A 101 54.08 21.23 27.53
CA GLY A 101 54.35 21.08 26.10
C GLY A 101 54.88 19.71 25.69
N GLY A 102 54.47 19.31 24.49
CA GLY A 102 55.11 18.28 23.68
C GLY A 102 55.31 18.84 22.28
N GLN A 103 56.54 19.26 21.98
CA GLN A 103 57.00 19.57 20.62
C GLN A 103 57.07 18.26 19.83
N ASN A 104 56.40 18.19 18.68
CA ASN A 104 56.73 17.19 17.66
C ASN A 104 57.36 17.90 16.46
N PRO A 105 58.71 17.90 16.38
CA PRO A 105 59.44 18.16 15.15
C PRO A 105 59.36 16.90 14.26
N TYR A 106 59.63 17.05 12.95
CA TYR A 106 59.58 16.02 11.90
C TYR A 106 58.15 15.78 11.34
N GLN A 107 57.90 15.71 10.03
CA GLN A 107 58.78 15.31 8.94
C GLN A 107 58.14 15.72 7.59
N HIS A 108 58.97 16.41 6.78
CA HIS A 108 59.04 16.53 5.31
C HIS A 108 57.82 16.27 4.42
#